data_AF-D8RRS6-F1
#
_entry.id   AF-D8RRS6-F1
#
_cell.length_a   1.000
_cell.length_b   1.000
_cell.length_c   1.000
_cell.angle_alpha   90.00
_cell.angle_beta   90.00
_cell.angle_gamma   90.00
#
_symmetry.space_group_name_H-M   'P 1'
#
loop_
_entity.id
_entity.type
_entity.pdbx_description
1 polymer ?
#
loop_
_entity_poly.entity_id
_entity_poly.type
_entity_poly.pdbx_seq_one_letter_code
_entity_poly.pdbx_strand_id
1 'polypeptide(L)'
;LGVALALAPLAAASNAAAASQLPFATAAATPPPASGEKKRGRPPGTGKKQQLAALGSAGQGFTPHVITIAAGEDVATRIISFAQIGPRATCVLSANGAISNVTLRQPATSGGTVTYEGRFEILSLSGSFLLTENGNTKSRSGGLSVSLAGPDGRVIGGSVAGLLVAASPVQVVVGSFIAETRKPPQ
;
A
#
# COMPACT_ATOMS: atom_id res chain seq x y z
N LEU A 1 5.11 12.43 26.65
CA LEU A 1 3.72 12.87 26.38
C LEU A 1 3.22 12.08 25.18
N GLY A 2 2.43 11.04 25.40
CA GLY A 2 1.90 10.18 24.33
C GLY A 2 0.68 10.81 23.66
N VAL A 3 0.62 10.75 22.33
CA VAL A 3 -0.55 11.16 21.56
C VAL A 3 -1.45 9.95 21.37
N ALA A 4 -2.59 9.93 22.06
CA ALA A 4 -3.64 8.94 21.88
C ALA A 4 -4.54 9.38 20.71
N LEU A 5 -4.74 8.52 19.71
CA LEU A 5 -5.72 8.72 18.65
C LEU A 5 -6.96 7.87 18.96
N ALA A 6 -8.05 8.53 19.36
CA ALA A 6 -9.33 7.88 19.62
C ALA A 6 -10.07 7.59 18.31
N LEU A 7 -10.62 6.37 18.17
CA LEU A 7 -11.52 5.99 17.07
C LEU A 7 -12.97 6.38 17.43
N ALA A 8 -13.64 7.11 16.54
CA ALA A 8 -15.07 7.37 16.61
C ALA A 8 -15.86 6.27 15.85
N PRO A 9 -17.03 5.82 16.34
CA PRO A 9 -17.85 4.82 15.66
C PRO A 9 -18.68 5.44 14.52
N LEU A 10 -18.79 4.73 13.39
CA LEU A 10 -19.65 5.11 12.28
C LEU A 10 -21.07 4.58 12.52
N ALA A 11 -22.04 5.49 12.62
CA ALA A 11 -23.46 5.17 12.78
C ALA A 11 -24.07 4.61 11.47
N ALA A 12 -24.86 3.55 11.59
CA ALA A 12 -25.67 3.00 10.50
C ALA A 12 -27.00 3.75 10.39
N ALA A 13 -27.35 4.23 9.20
CA ALA A 13 -28.65 4.83 8.94
C ALA A 13 -29.57 3.81 8.24
N SER A 14 -30.64 3.44 8.94
CA SER A 14 -31.83 2.77 8.40
C SER A 14 -32.79 3.82 7.83
N ASN A 15 -33.54 3.50 6.77
CA ASN A 15 -34.75 4.25 6.43
C ASN A 15 -35.87 3.30 6.00
N ALA A 16 -37.00 3.43 6.67
CA ALA A 16 -38.28 2.81 6.36
C ALA A 16 -39.38 3.89 6.40
N ALA A 17 -40.50 3.59 5.72
CA ALA A 17 -41.81 4.27 5.79
C ALA A 17 -41.89 5.68 5.15
N ALA A 18 -43.01 6.18 4.63
CA ALA A 18 -44.34 5.66 4.30
C ALA A 18 -45.07 6.70 3.42
N ALA A 19 -46.31 6.36 3.05
CA ALA A 19 -47.11 6.87 1.95
C ALA A 19 -47.91 8.18 2.17
N SER A 20 -48.51 8.61 1.05
CA SER A 20 -49.84 9.24 0.86
C SER A 20 -50.00 10.75 1.06
N GLN A 21 -50.51 11.44 0.02
CA GLN A 21 -51.93 11.88 -0.08
C GLN A 21 -52.23 12.62 -1.42
N LEU A 22 -53.45 12.40 -1.92
CA LEU A 22 -54.16 12.96 -3.11
C LEU A 22 -54.78 14.35 -2.77
N PRO A 23 -55.66 15.05 -3.57
CA PRO A 23 -56.36 14.66 -4.81
C PRO A 23 -56.67 15.75 -5.90
N PHE A 24 -57.26 15.26 -7.01
CA PHE A 24 -58.34 15.82 -7.87
C PHE A 24 -58.10 17.00 -8.85
N ALA A 25 -58.26 16.73 -10.17
CA ALA A 25 -59.43 17.16 -10.98
C ALA A 25 -59.36 16.69 -12.47
N THR A 26 -60.56 16.46 -13.01
CA THR A 26 -61.11 16.08 -14.34
C THR A 26 -60.61 16.89 -15.57
N ALA A 27 -60.72 16.54 -16.87
CA ALA A 27 -61.31 15.43 -17.66
C ALA A 27 -60.88 15.54 -19.16
N ALA A 28 -61.07 14.43 -19.91
CA ALA A 28 -61.49 14.28 -21.32
C ALA A 28 -60.51 14.33 -22.54
N ALA A 29 -60.65 13.27 -23.36
CA ALA A 29 -60.68 13.18 -24.84
C ALA A 29 -59.43 12.78 -25.70
N THR A 30 -59.41 11.49 -26.08
CA THR A 30 -59.15 10.81 -27.40
C THR A 30 -57.85 10.97 -28.26
N PRO A 31 -57.41 9.90 -29.01
CA PRO A 31 -56.08 9.71 -29.64
C PRO A 31 -56.04 10.02 -31.17
N PRO A 32 -54.87 10.02 -31.88
CA PRO A 32 -54.29 8.81 -32.53
C PRO A 32 -52.72 8.84 -32.68
N PRO A 33 -52.05 7.86 -33.35
CA PRO A 33 -50.63 7.53 -33.14
C PRO A 33 -49.67 8.15 -34.17
N ALA A 34 -48.41 8.39 -33.79
CA ALA A 34 -47.29 8.46 -34.74
C ALA A 34 -45.93 8.34 -34.05
N SER A 35 -45.07 7.56 -34.69
CA SER A 35 -43.63 7.35 -34.50
C SER A 35 -42.81 8.62 -34.27
N GLY A 36 -41.86 8.56 -33.33
CA GLY A 36 -40.82 9.58 -33.18
C GLY A 36 -39.74 9.14 -32.21
N GLU A 37 -38.61 8.68 -32.75
CA GLU A 37 -37.40 8.32 -32.03
C GLU A 37 -36.85 9.50 -31.22
N LYS A 38 -36.41 9.24 -29.98
CA LYS A 38 -35.24 9.83 -29.29
C LYS A 38 -35.16 9.30 -27.86
N LYS A 39 -34.44 8.19 -27.67
CA LYS A 39 -33.94 7.83 -26.33
C LYS A 39 -32.93 8.92 -25.92
N ARG A 40 -33.31 9.80 -24.98
CA ARG A 40 -32.36 10.64 -24.25
C ARG A 40 -31.43 9.73 -23.46
N GLY A 41 -30.31 9.36 -24.07
CA GLY A 41 -29.19 8.66 -23.44
C GLY A 41 -28.05 9.65 -23.23
N ARG A 42 -27.59 9.74 -21.97
CA ARG A 42 -26.42 10.49 -21.50
C ARG A 42 -25.23 10.36 -22.48
N PRO A 43 -24.50 11.45 -22.78
CA PRO A 43 -23.36 11.39 -23.68
C PRO A 43 -22.29 10.41 -23.13
N PRO A 44 -21.62 9.62 -24.00
CA PRO A 44 -20.51 8.76 -23.60
C PRO A 44 -19.43 9.61 -22.94
N GLY A 45 -19.23 9.41 -21.63
CA GLY A 45 -18.21 10.10 -20.87
C GLY A 45 -16.82 9.72 -21.38
N THR A 46 -16.14 10.69 -21.96
CA THR A 46 -14.79 10.62 -22.51
C THR A 46 -13.73 10.33 -21.43
N GLY A 47 -12.96 9.27 -21.64
CA GLY A 47 -11.49 9.27 -21.49
C GLY A 47 -10.84 9.18 -20.10
N LYS A 48 -11.53 9.33 -18.96
CA LYS A 48 -10.86 9.31 -17.64
C LYS A 48 -10.63 7.94 -17.01
N LYS A 49 -11.18 6.85 -17.57
CA LYS A 49 -10.97 5.49 -17.01
C LYS A 49 -9.59 4.91 -17.31
N GLN A 50 -8.95 5.33 -18.40
CA GLN A 50 -7.65 4.78 -18.80
C GLN A 50 -6.49 5.36 -17.98
N GLN A 51 -6.63 6.59 -17.48
CA GLN A 51 -5.63 7.22 -16.62
C GLN A 51 -5.60 6.62 -15.20
N LEU A 52 -6.73 6.08 -14.73
CA LEU A 52 -6.81 5.35 -13.46
C LEU A 52 -6.36 3.88 -13.59
N ALA A 53 -6.36 3.30 -14.80
CA ALA A 53 -5.85 1.96 -15.02
C ALA A 53 -4.33 1.87 -14.82
N ALA A 54 -3.60 2.97 -15.07
CA ALA A 54 -2.15 3.04 -14.85
C ALA A 54 -1.74 3.06 -13.36
N LEU A 55 -2.67 3.36 -12.46
CA LEU A 55 -2.45 3.37 -11.00
C LEU A 55 -2.90 2.08 -10.31
N GLY A 56 -3.38 1.08 -11.07
CA GLY A 56 -4.18 0.00 -10.52
C GLY A 56 -5.54 0.53 -10.04
N SER A 57 -6.52 -0.36 -9.92
CA SER A 57 -7.81 0.00 -9.32
C SER A 57 -7.55 0.47 -7.90
N ALA A 58 -7.78 1.75 -7.62
CA ALA A 58 -7.76 2.28 -6.27
C ALA A 58 -8.76 1.46 -5.42
N GLY A 59 -8.23 0.55 -4.59
CA GLY A 59 -9.00 -0.34 -3.73
C GLY A 59 -9.08 -1.82 -4.14
N GLN A 60 -8.59 -2.23 -5.32
CA GLN A 60 -8.40 -3.65 -5.64
C GLN A 60 -6.93 -3.94 -5.94
N GLY A 61 -6.29 -4.69 -5.05
CA GLY A 61 -4.91 -5.14 -5.21
C GLY A 61 -4.07 -4.99 -3.95
N PHE A 62 -4.38 -4.05 -3.05
CA PHE A 62 -3.64 -3.87 -1.80
C PHE A 62 -4.14 -4.82 -0.70
N THR A 63 -3.23 -5.58 -0.10
CA THR A 63 -3.50 -6.38 1.10
C THR A 63 -2.49 -6.03 2.19
N PRO A 64 -2.93 -5.48 3.35
CA PRO A 64 -2.04 -5.20 4.47
C PRO A 64 -1.71 -6.47 5.26
N HIS A 65 -0.48 -6.54 5.79
CA HIS A 65 0.00 -7.63 6.62
C HIS A 65 0.88 -7.09 7.75
N VAL A 66 0.92 -7.82 8.87
CA VAL A 66 1.87 -7.58 9.96
C VAL A 66 2.82 -8.76 10.02
N ILE A 67 4.11 -8.50 9.82
CA ILE A 67 5.18 -9.49 9.89
C ILE A 67 5.89 -9.30 11.23
N THR A 68 6.00 -10.36 12.02
CA THR A 68 6.82 -10.37 13.24
C THR A 68 8.15 -11.05 12.94
N ILE A 69 9.23 -10.38 13.29
CA ILE A 69 10.61 -10.79 13.02
C ILE A 69 11.29 -10.97 14.38
N ALA A 70 11.98 -12.09 14.59
CA ALA A 70 12.61 -12.37 15.87
C ALA A 70 13.92 -11.60 16.03
N ALA A 71 14.37 -11.44 17.29
CA ALA A 71 15.69 -10.89 17.57
C ALA A 71 16.79 -11.77 16.94
N GLY A 72 17.83 -11.15 16.40
CA GLY A 72 18.93 -11.80 15.69
C GLY A 72 18.67 -12.06 14.21
N GLU A 73 17.45 -11.85 13.72
CA GLU A 73 17.12 -12.05 12.30
C GLU A 73 17.33 -10.80 11.46
N ASP A 74 17.62 -11.01 10.17
CA ASP A 74 17.72 -9.92 9.20
C ASP A 74 16.32 -9.50 8.70
N VAL A 75 15.96 -8.26 9.01
CA VAL A 75 14.64 -7.68 8.73
C VAL A 75 14.38 -7.58 7.23
N ALA A 76 15.39 -7.16 6.45
CA ALA A 76 15.25 -7.00 5.01
C ALA A 76 14.98 -8.36 4.34
N THR A 77 15.71 -9.39 4.75
CA THR A 77 15.59 -10.76 4.25
C THR A 77 14.21 -11.32 4.55
N ARG A 78 13.70 -11.15 5.78
CA ARG A 78 12.34 -11.58 6.15
C ARG A 78 11.25 -10.91 5.30
N ILE A 79 11.35 -9.60 5.05
CA ILE A 79 10.40 -8.88 4.18
C ILE A 79 10.48 -9.39 2.74
N ILE A 80 11.68 -9.64 2.23
CA ILE A 80 11.88 -10.19 0.87
C ILE A 80 11.30 -11.60 0.76
N SER A 81 11.53 -12.46 1.74
CA SER A 81 10.95 -13.81 1.79
C SER A 81 9.42 -13.77 1.84
N PHE A 82 8.84 -12.81 2.56
CA PHE A 82 7.40 -12.59 2.54
C PHE A 82 6.89 -12.20 1.14
N ALA A 83 7.62 -11.32 0.44
CA ALA A 83 7.26 -10.89 -0.92
C ALA A 83 7.26 -12.03 -1.95
N GLN A 84 7.93 -13.16 -1.67
CA GLN A 84 7.97 -14.35 -2.52
C GLN A 84 6.71 -15.23 -2.42
N ILE A 85 5.81 -14.95 -1.48
CA ILE A 85 4.54 -15.69 -1.33
C ILE A 85 3.58 -15.23 -2.44
N GLY A 86 3.84 -15.71 -3.67
CA GLY A 86 3.15 -15.32 -4.90
C GLY A 86 3.83 -14.15 -5.64
N PRO A 87 3.35 -13.78 -6.84
CA PRO A 87 3.89 -12.65 -7.61
C PRO A 87 3.44 -11.33 -6.97
N ARG A 88 4.09 -10.91 -5.90
CA ARG A 88 3.69 -9.72 -5.13
C ARG A 88 4.73 -8.61 -5.20
N ALA A 89 4.26 -7.38 -5.43
CA ALA A 89 4.99 -6.18 -5.04
C ALA A 89 4.69 -5.89 -3.57
N THR A 90 5.69 -5.50 -2.78
CA THR A 90 5.50 -5.22 -1.35
C THR A 90 6.04 -3.84 -1.01
N CYS A 91 5.30 -3.05 -0.24
CA CYS A 91 5.76 -1.80 0.36
C CYS A 91 5.76 -1.90 1.89
N VAL A 92 6.80 -1.38 2.53
CA VAL A 92 6.87 -1.23 3.98
C VAL A 92 6.24 0.09 4.36
N LEU A 93 5.21 0.02 5.21
CA LEU A 93 4.45 1.17 5.67
C LEU A 93 4.99 1.70 7.00
N SER A 94 5.41 0.80 7.88
CA SER A 94 6.04 1.13 9.15
C SER A 94 6.75 -0.09 9.75
N ALA A 95 7.61 0.15 10.75
CA ALA A 95 8.10 -0.87 11.64
C ALA A 95 8.32 -0.33 13.06
N ASN A 96 8.19 -1.21 14.04
CA ASN A 96 8.46 -0.92 15.45
C ASN A 96 9.33 -2.03 16.05
N GLY A 97 10.29 -1.66 16.90
CA GLY A 97 11.28 -2.53 17.52
C GLY A 97 12.67 -1.89 17.49
N ALA A 98 13.69 -2.68 17.82
CA ALA A 98 15.07 -2.23 17.85
C ALA A 98 15.96 -3.02 16.89
N ILE A 99 17.04 -2.39 16.41
CA ILE A 99 18.06 -2.92 15.51
C ILE A 99 19.39 -3.02 16.26
N SER A 100 20.15 -4.11 16.03
CA SER A 100 21.47 -4.36 16.64
C SER A 100 22.64 -4.07 15.69
N ASN A 101 22.41 -4.22 14.39
CA ASN A 101 23.41 -3.99 13.34
C ASN A 101 22.70 -3.48 12.08
N VAL A 102 23.23 -2.40 11.50
CA VAL A 102 22.76 -1.87 10.22
C VAL A 102 23.91 -1.42 9.32
N THR A 103 23.86 -1.78 8.05
CA THR A 103 24.76 -1.25 7.02
C THR A 103 24.04 -0.22 6.15
N LEU A 104 24.48 1.03 6.20
CA LEU A 104 23.92 2.15 5.44
C LEU A 104 24.84 2.58 4.30
N ARG A 105 24.24 3.06 3.20
CA ARG A 105 24.99 3.71 2.11
C ARG A 105 25.49 5.09 2.56
N GLN A 106 26.76 5.39 2.34
CA GLN A 106 27.33 6.71 2.59
C GLN A 106 26.96 7.67 1.45
N PRO A 107 26.32 8.82 1.73
CA PRO A 107 26.00 9.80 0.69
C PRO A 107 27.23 10.51 0.09
N ALA A 108 28.32 10.61 0.85
CA ALA A 108 29.48 11.45 0.53
C ALA A 108 30.66 10.69 -0.11
N THR A 109 30.56 9.38 -0.28
CA THR A 109 31.61 8.55 -0.88
C THR A 109 31.10 7.89 -2.14
N SER A 110 31.98 7.57 -3.08
CA SER A 110 31.67 6.97 -4.40
C SER A 110 31.13 5.53 -4.28
N GLY A 111 30.00 5.35 -3.57
CA GLY A 111 29.35 4.08 -3.31
C GLY A 111 29.76 3.36 -2.02
N GLY A 112 30.44 4.04 -1.09
CA GLY A 112 30.84 3.43 0.18
C GLY A 112 29.66 3.09 1.09
N THR A 113 29.90 2.21 2.06
CA THR A 113 28.93 1.83 3.09
C THR A 113 29.55 1.96 4.47
N VAL A 114 28.72 2.16 5.49
CA VAL A 114 29.12 2.15 6.90
C VAL A 114 28.20 1.22 7.65
N THR A 115 28.80 0.39 8.51
CA THR A 115 28.07 -0.47 9.43
C THR A 115 28.08 0.15 10.82
N TYR A 116 26.90 0.22 11.43
CA TYR A 116 26.71 0.64 12.80
C TYR A 116 26.27 -0.55 13.64
N GLU A 117 26.93 -0.76 14.77
CA GLU A 117 26.60 -1.79 15.75
C GLU A 117 26.22 -1.16 17.08
N GLY A 118 25.24 -1.74 17.75
CA GLY A 118 24.64 -1.22 18.97
C GLY A 118 23.13 -1.37 18.96
N ARG A 119 22.46 -1.08 20.08
CA ARG A 119 21.00 -1.16 20.17
C ARG A 119 20.38 0.18 19.79
N PHE A 120 19.65 0.21 18.68
CA PHE A 120 18.99 1.42 18.18
C PHE A 120 17.49 1.20 18.05
N GLU A 121 16.67 2.15 18.51
CA GLU A 121 15.21 2.10 18.34
C GLU A 121 14.83 2.54 16.92
N ILE A 122 13.89 1.84 16.28
CA ILE A 122 13.38 2.20 14.96
C ILE A 122 12.48 3.42 15.09
N LEU A 123 12.86 4.53 14.43
CA LEU A 123 12.00 5.71 14.30
C LEU A 123 11.13 5.61 13.05
N SER A 124 11.71 5.12 11.95
CA SER A 124 11.03 4.89 10.69
C SER A 124 11.75 3.83 9.88
N LEU A 125 10.98 2.93 9.27
CA LEU A 125 11.43 1.99 8.25
C LEU A 125 10.45 2.09 7.08
N SER A 126 10.98 2.31 5.90
CA SER A 126 10.19 2.45 4.68
C SER A 126 10.92 1.80 3.51
N GLY A 127 10.17 1.49 2.45
CA GLY A 127 10.75 1.00 1.22
C GLY A 127 9.81 0.08 0.47
N SER A 128 10.30 -0.51 -0.60
CA SER A 128 9.50 -1.44 -1.40
C SER A 128 10.39 -2.45 -2.09
N PHE A 129 9.82 -3.61 -2.36
CA PHE A 129 10.43 -4.65 -3.18
C PHE A 129 9.46 -5.07 -4.25
N LEU A 130 9.97 -5.20 -5.47
CA LEU A 130 9.27 -5.82 -6.58
C LEU A 130 10.09 -7.02 -7.03
N LEU A 131 9.46 -8.19 -7.03
CA LEU A 131 10.02 -9.41 -7.56
C LEU A 131 9.43 -9.67 -8.93
N THR A 132 10.29 -9.74 -9.95
CA THR A 132 9.90 -10.04 -11.32
C THR A 132 10.53 -11.35 -11.76
N GLU A 133 9.73 -12.22 -12.36
CA GLU A 133 10.15 -13.50 -12.92
C GLU A 133 9.93 -13.45 -14.43
N ASN A 134 11.03 -13.38 -15.18
CA ASN A 134 11.03 -13.41 -16.63
C ASN A 134 11.74 -14.68 -17.10
N GLY A 135 10.94 -15.70 -17.46
CA GLY A 135 11.47 -17.01 -17.86
C GLY A 135 12.30 -17.65 -16.73
N ASN A 136 13.57 -17.95 -17.01
CA ASN A 136 14.51 -18.53 -16.03
C ASN A 136 15.21 -17.48 -15.14
N THR A 137 14.94 -16.19 -15.32
CA THR A 137 15.62 -15.12 -14.57
C THR A 137 14.69 -14.50 -13.53
N LYS A 138 15.12 -14.54 -12.27
CA LYS A 138 14.48 -13.83 -11.15
C LYS A 138 15.26 -12.56 -10.89
N SER A 139 14.59 -11.41 -11.00
CA SER A 139 15.17 -10.12 -10.66
C SER A 139 14.40 -9.47 -9.51
N ARG A 140 15.13 -8.67 -8.73
CA ARG A 140 14.60 -7.94 -7.58
C ARG A 140 14.97 -6.48 -7.74
N SER A 141 13.97 -5.61 -7.69
CA SER A 141 14.19 -4.16 -7.61
C SER A 141 13.64 -3.59 -6.31
N GLY A 142 14.18 -2.44 -5.91
CA GLY A 142 13.79 -1.72 -4.70
C GLY A 142 14.81 -1.85 -3.58
N GLY A 143 14.41 -1.49 -2.36
CA GLY A 143 15.29 -1.39 -1.20
C GLY A 143 14.57 -0.79 -0.01
N LEU A 144 15.30 -0.70 1.10
CA LEU A 144 14.82 -0.14 2.36
C LEU A 144 15.60 1.12 2.72
N SER A 145 14.94 2.03 3.42
CA SER A 145 15.54 3.17 4.11
C SER A 145 15.06 3.18 5.54
N VAL A 146 15.95 3.56 6.45
CA VAL A 146 15.68 3.52 7.89
C VAL A 146 16.16 4.80 8.57
N SER A 147 15.54 5.17 9.67
CA SER A 147 16.03 6.14 10.65
C SER A 147 15.95 5.52 12.03
N LEU A 148 17.04 5.60 12.77
CA LEU A 148 17.27 4.90 14.03
C LEU A 148 17.79 5.87 15.10
N ALA A 149 17.31 5.73 16.33
CA ALA A 149 17.80 6.48 17.47
C ALA A 149 18.72 5.62 18.35
N GLY A 150 19.92 6.14 18.62
CA GLY A 150 20.81 5.59 19.64
C GLY A 150 20.38 5.98 21.06
N PRO A 151 20.91 5.28 22.09
CA PRO A 151 20.61 5.59 23.49
C PRO A 151 21.14 6.97 23.94
N ASP A 152 22.07 7.54 23.20
CA ASP A 152 22.61 8.89 23.39
C ASP A 152 21.75 9.99 22.73
N GLY A 153 20.60 9.62 22.15
CA GLY A 153 19.69 10.54 21.47
C GLY A 153 20.14 10.92 20.05
N ARG A 154 21.25 10.39 19.55
CA ARG A 154 21.69 10.63 18.17
C ARG A 154 20.85 9.82 17.19
N VAL A 155 20.55 10.43 16.05
CA VAL A 155 19.81 9.77 14.96
C VAL A 155 20.76 9.46 13.82
N ILE A 156 20.73 8.21 13.36
CA ILE A 156 21.38 7.76 12.13
C ILE A 156 20.33 7.26 11.14
N GLY A 157 20.60 7.37 9.85
CA GLY A 157 19.64 6.91 8.85
C GLY A 157 20.18 6.96 7.43
N GLY A 158 19.43 6.34 6.52
CA GLY A 158 19.78 6.26 5.11
C GLY A 158 19.28 4.97 4.47
N SER A 159 19.69 4.77 3.22
CA SER A 159 19.40 3.54 2.49
C SER A 159 20.19 2.37 3.07
N VAL A 160 19.49 1.27 3.33
CA VAL A 160 20.08 0.01 3.77
C VAL A 160 20.81 -0.62 2.59
N ALA A 161 22.10 -0.91 2.78
CA ALA A 161 22.99 -1.46 1.75
C ALA A 161 23.57 -2.83 2.13
N GLY A 162 23.23 -3.37 3.31
CA GLY A 162 23.67 -4.65 3.81
C GLY A 162 22.73 -5.16 4.89
N LEU A 163 23.30 -5.63 6.01
CA LEU A 163 22.52 -6.21 7.11
C LEU A 163 21.57 -5.19 7.75
N LEU A 164 20.45 -5.69 8.25
CA LEU A 164 19.51 -4.98 9.10
C LEU A 164 18.99 -5.93 10.19
N VAL A 165 19.81 -6.16 11.22
CA VAL A 165 19.59 -7.21 12.22
C VAL A 165 18.73 -6.70 13.37
N ALA A 166 17.69 -7.44 13.74
CA ALA A 166 16.83 -7.11 14.85
C ALA A 166 17.51 -7.31 16.22
N ALA A 167 17.45 -6.31 17.11
CA ALA A 167 17.88 -6.43 18.51
C ALA A 167 16.76 -6.95 19.43
N SER A 168 15.51 -6.74 19.05
CA SER A 168 14.30 -7.21 19.74
C SER A 168 13.34 -7.78 18.70
N PRO A 169 12.21 -8.39 19.08
CA PRO A 169 11.14 -8.62 18.13
C PRO A 169 10.79 -7.31 17.39
N VAL A 170 10.77 -7.36 16.06
CA VAL A 170 10.41 -6.23 15.19
C VAL A 170 9.07 -6.56 14.52
N GLN A 171 8.10 -5.67 14.66
CA GLN A 171 6.83 -5.73 13.95
C GLN A 171 6.91 -4.82 12.73
N VAL A 172 6.65 -5.36 11.54
CA VAL A 172 6.65 -4.61 10.29
C VAL A 172 5.25 -4.66 9.69
N VAL A 173 4.69 -3.50 9.38
CA VAL A 173 3.44 -3.40 8.63
C VAL A 173 3.79 -3.24 7.16
N VAL A 174 3.33 -4.18 6.33
CA VAL A 174 3.56 -4.17 4.89
C VAL A 174 2.25 -4.14 4.12
N GLY A 175 2.26 -3.47 2.98
CA GLY A 175 1.25 -3.59 1.95
C GLY A 175 1.74 -4.49 0.83
N SER A 176 0.90 -5.40 0.34
CA SER A 176 1.21 -6.24 -0.82
C SER A 176 0.25 -5.97 -1.97
N PHE A 177 0.76 -6.04 -3.20
CA PHE A 177 0.02 -5.91 -4.44
C PHE A 177 0.27 -7.11 -5.33
N ILE A 178 -0.75 -7.62 -6.00
CA ILE A 178 -0.55 -8.67 -7.03
C ILE A 178 0.08 -8.00 -8.24
N ALA A 179 1.28 -8.43 -8.62
CA ALA A 179 1.95 -7.97 -9.83
C ALA A 179 1.41 -8.76 -11.02
N GLU A 180 0.62 -8.11 -11.89
CA GLU A 180 0.23 -8.72 -13.16
C GLU A 180 1.46 -8.84 -14.06
N THR A 181 1.89 -10.08 -14.35
CA THR A 181 2.91 -10.34 -15.36
C THR A 181 2.29 -10.14 -16.74
N ARG A 182 2.56 -8.98 -17.35
CA ARG A 182 2.10 -8.70 -18.71
C ARG A 182 2.83 -9.63 -19.68
N LYS A 183 2.12 -10.64 -20.20
CA LYS A 183 2.65 -11.49 -21.29
C LYS A 183 2.83 -10.61 -22.54
N PRO A 184 3.97 -10.65 -23.24
CA PRO A 184 4.13 -9.93 -24.49
C PRO A 184 3.09 -10.43 -25.52
N PRO A 185 2.57 -9.56 -26.39
CA PRO A 185 1.66 -9.98 -27.46
C PRO A 185 2.36 -11.02 -28.34
N GLN A 186 1.64 -12.12 -28.62
CA GLN A 186 2.04 -13.15 -29.58
C GLN A 186 1.99 -12.62 -31.00
#